data_AF-C2KJC2-F1
#
_entry.id   AF-C2KJC2-F1
#
_cell.length_a   1.000
_cell.length_b   1.000
_cell.length_c   1.000
_cell.angle_alpha   90.00
_cell.angle_beta   90.00
_cell.angle_gamma   90.00
#
_symmetry.space_group_name_H-M   'P 1'
#
loop_
_entity.id
_entity.type
_entity.pdbx_description
1 polymer ?
#
loop_
_entity_poly.entity_id
_entity_poly.type
_entity_poly.pdbx_seq_one_letter_code
_entity_poly.pdbx_strand_id
1 'polypeptide(L)'
;MPFQLYDYQNKLLSEARQSLANGSKSVMVVSAAGSGKTAMMSEMARLTTSHHKRVWVMAHRKELINQIRDSFKFNEIDFEYAVIKTVGTMVHRMNNMAPPDLIIFDEAHHSIANTYRKVRDKFPDVPTIGFTATPCRMSGVGFTDMYDDIVTGPSIPWLIEHDKLAPFDYYVPTFIDINKIKFNSAGNATADSMHEAVGDELATLNSIYDQWKLLAEHEKTITYMYSVDSSHAIVDLFNQNGVPSAHIDSKTPKVIRDKAMQDFRDGKLQMLSNYELYGEGVNIPDATTVIMARPTKSLVFYIQAGMRSMRYQPNKKALILDFVGNVNRFGLPDYDHDWEEYFKGTKKKKSGDFEAPVSTCDNCFATFYSNEWVDVHSGTNEDGKETKYKTCPYCGEVTETVVERADKKAVDIKLSKVTDLDEFEKNRLAGLSVRQAKTPMQKYKILQSRYELKLREKDGYFATIFMTPVWKEDWYEPFAELSGKSIEQVKANIKWAHSQKSLERNNKLDDLKIF
;
A
#
# COMPACT_ATOMS: atom_id res chain seq x y z
N MET A 1 25.51 4.63 16.67
CA MET A 1 25.52 3.17 16.53
C MET A 1 25.08 2.83 15.12
N PRO A 2 25.72 1.85 14.46
CA PRO A 2 25.30 1.35 13.15
C PRO A 2 23.83 0.92 13.18
N PHE A 3 23.16 0.91 12.02
CA PHE A 3 21.79 0.42 11.94
C PHE A 3 21.72 -1.03 12.39
N GLN A 4 20.83 -1.33 13.35
CA GLN A 4 20.41 -2.69 13.60
C GLN A 4 19.29 -3.02 12.62
N LEU A 5 19.53 -4.00 11.75
CA LEU A 5 18.51 -4.48 10.83
C LEU A 5 17.39 -5.19 11.59
N TYR A 6 16.16 -5.03 11.10
CA TYR A 6 15.03 -5.84 11.56
C TYR A 6 15.21 -7.30 11.14
N ASP A 7 14.54 -8.22 11.85
CA ASP A 7 14.63 -9.65 11.59
C ASP A 7 14.26 -10.02 10.15
N TYR A 8 13.21 -9.40 9.59
CA TYR A 8 12.84 -9.63 8.19
C TYR A 8 13.94 -9.14 7.24
N GLN A 9 14.58 -7.99 7.50
CA GLN A 9 15.67 -7.47 6.66
C GLN A 9 16.88 -8.42 6.69
N ASN A 10 17.22 -8.96 7.87
CA ASN A 10 18.26 -9.98 8.00
C ASN A 10 17.91 -11.26 7.24
N LYS A 11 16.65 -11.69 7.29
CA LYS A 11 16.14 -12.83 6.52
C LYS A 11 16.30 -12.61 5.00
N LEU A 12 15.84 -11.46 4.46
CA LEU A 12 16.00 -11.14 3.03
C LEU A 12 17.48 -11.19 2.60
N LEU A 13 18.38 -10.58 3.38
CA LEU A 13 19.81 -10.58 3.05
C LEU A 13 20.42 -11.99 3.11
N SER A 14 19.95 -12.82 4.05
CA SER A 14 20.41 -14.19 4.21
C SER A 14 19.95 -15.07 3.04
N GLU A 15 18.70 -14.93 2.62
CA GLU A 15 18.14 -15.62 1.45
C GLU A 15 18.85 -15.19 0.15
N ALA A 16 19.09 -13.90 -0.04
CA ALA A 16 19.85 -13.41 -1.19
C ALA A 16 21.28 -13.98 -1.23
N ARG A 17 21.96 -14.04 -0.08
CA ARG A 17 23.29 -14.66 0.05
C ARG A 17 23.25 -16.17 -0.18
N GLN A 18 22.20 -16.86 0.27
CA GLN A 18 22.03 -18.28 0.06
C GLN A 18 21.78 -18.60 -1.42
N SER A 19 20.97 -17.79 -2.12
CA SER A 19 20.79 -17.90 -3.56
C SER A 19 22.12 -17.75 -4.31
N LEU A 20 22.92 -16.74 -3.96
CA LEU A 20 24.28 -16.59 -4.50
C LEU A 20 25.19 -17.80 -4.21
N ALA A 21 25.12 -18.35 -3.00
CA ALA A 21 25.89 -19.54 -2.62
C ALA A 21 25.45 -20.81 -3.38
N ASN A 22 24.18 -20.89 -3.76
CA ASN A 22 23.59 -22.00 -4.53
C ASN A 22 23.89 -21.91 -6.04
N GLY A 23 24.58 -20.87 -6.50
CA GLY A 23 25.07 -20.76 -7.87
C GLY A 23 24.53 -19.57 -8.66
N SER A 24 23.53 -18.85 -8.15
CA SER A 24 23.06 -17.60 -8.74
C SER A 24 24.20 -16.58 -8.78
N LYS A 25 24.34 -15.87 -9.89
CA LYS A 25 25.33 -14.79 -10.06
C LYS A 25 24.70 -13.42 -9.83
N SER A 26 23.41 -13.28 -10.08
CA SER A 26 22.66 -12.06 -9.82
C SER A 26 21.31 -12.31 -9.16
N VAL A 27 21.01 -11.61 -8.06
CA VAL A 27 19.76 -11.76 -7.30
C VAL A 27 19.06 -10.40 -7.18
N MET A 28 17.77 -10.35 -7.50
CA MET A 28 16.93 -9.19 -7.25
C MET A 28 16.28 -9.30 -5.87
N VAL A 29 16.46 -8.29 -5.03
CA VAL A 29 15.84 -8.19 -3.71
C VAL A 29 14.71 -7.18 -3.77
N VAL A 30 13.48 -7.65 -3.51
CA VAL A 30 12.29 -6.81 -3.48
C VAL A 30 11.97 -6.41 -2.05
N SER A 31 11.97 -5.11 -1.80
CA SER A 31 11.71 -4.53 -0.49
C SER A 31 10.87 -3.26 -0.65
N ALA A 32 9.67 -3.32 -0.09
CA ALA A 32 8.63 -2.29 -0.17
C ALA A 32 9.17 -0.87 0.07
N ALA A 33 8.53 0.13 -0.55
CA ALA A 33 8.87 1.53 -0.31
C ALA A 33 8.75 1.85 1.19
N GLY A 34 9.78 2.47 1.78
CA GLY A 34 9.82 2.77 3.21
C GLY A 34 10.32 1.64 4.11
N SER A 35 10.50 0.40 3.62
CA SER A 35 10.93 -0.76 4.44
C SER A 35 12.45 -0.86 4.69
N GLY A 36 13.23 0.19 4.41
CA GLY A 36 14.64 0.29 4.81
C GLY A 36 15.69 -0.27 3.85
N LYS A 37 15.46 -0.26 2.52
CA LYS A 37 16.44 -0.69 1.49
C LYS A 37 17.87 -0.18 1.72
N THR A 38 18.03 1.11 2.03
CA THR A 38 19.36 1.72 2.23
C THR A 38 20.11 1.13 3.42
N ALA A 39 19.40 0.71 4.48
CA ALA A 39 20.02 0.03 5.63
C ALA A 39 20.56 -1.35 5.23
N MET A 40 19.77 -2.12 4.46
CA MET A 40 20.21 -3.42 3.93
C MET A 40 21.42 -3.30 2.99
N MET A 41 21.42 -2.31 2.08
CA MET A 41 22.58 -2.03 1.22
C MET A 41 23.82 -1.66 2.03
N SER A 42 23.65 -0.86 3.08
CA SER A 42 24.75 -0.45 3.98
C SER A 42 25.31 -1.67 4.70
N GLU A 43 24.47 -2.57 5.20
CA GLU A 43 24.94 -3.79 5.87
C GLU A 43 25.70 -4.72 4.92
N MET A 44 25.21 -4.94 3.70
CA MET A 44 25.94 -5.74 2.72
C MET A 44 27.32 -5.14 2.42
N ALA A 45 27.39 -3.82 2.20
CA ALA A 45 28.65 -3.14 1.96
C ALA A 45 29.58 -3.19 3.18
N ARG A 46 29.06 -3.02 4.41
CA ARG A 46 29.83 -3.15 5.65
C ARG A 46 30.45 -4.54 5.77
N LEU A 47 29.66 -5.59 5.55
CA LEU A 47 30.15 -6.98 5.59
C LEU A 47 31.23 -7.21 4.52
N THR A 48 31.02 -6.75 3.28
CA THR A 48 32.02 -6.89 2.22
C THR A 48 33.33 -6.17 2.55
N THR A 49 33.25 -4.90 2.94
CA THR A 49 34.43 -4.07 3.23
C THR A 49 35.18 -4.54 4.48
N SER A 50 34.49 -5.09 5.49
CA SER A 50 35.13 -5.68 6.68
C SER A 50 36.05 -6.87 6.37
N HIS A 51 35.89 -7.48 5.20
CA HIS A 51 36.77 -8.53 4.67
C HIS A 51 37.80 -8.01 3.66
N HIS A 52 38.02 -6.69 3.58
CA HIS A 52 38.90 -6.03 2.61
C HIS A 52 38.52 -6.34 1.15
N LYS A 53 37.24 -6.61 0.90
CA LYS A 53 36.68 -6.85 -0.42
C LYS A 53 36.01 -5.59 -0.95
N ARG A 54 36.07 -5.38 -2.27
CA ARG A 54 35.57 -4.17 -2.92
C ARG A 54 34.08 -4.31 -3.24
N VAL A 55 33.30 -3.31 -2.86
CA VAL A 55 31.88 -3.22 -3.20
C VAL A 55 31.63 -2.01 -4.09
N TRP A 56 30.93 -2.22 -5.20
CA TRP A 56 30.47 -1.16 -6.08
C TRP A 56 28.97 -0.99 -5.92
N VAL A 57 28.54 0.19 -5.45
CA VAL A 57 27.14 0.54 -5.27
C VAL A 57 26.75 1.59 -6.30
N MET A 58 25.69 1.33 -7.04
CA MET A 58 25.25 2.17 -8.13
C MET A 58 23.76 2.47 -8.07
N ALA A 59 23.43 3.72 -8.40
CA ALA A 59 22.07 4.21 -8.58
C ALA A 59 22.01 5.06 -9.85
N HIS A 60 20.83 5.36 -10.38
CA HIS A 60 20.71 6.12 -11.62
C HIS A 60 20.82 7.66 -11.42
N ARG A 61 20.66 8.18 -10.18
CA ARG A 61 20.67 9.63 -9.86
C ARG A 61 21.78 10.04 -8.89
N LYS A 62 22.26 11.27 -9.02
CA LYS A 62 23.30 11.83 -8.12
C LYS A 62 22.78 12.00 -6.69
N GLU A 63 21.50 12.31 -6.53
CA GLU A 63 20.88 12.53 -5.22
C GLU A 63 20.78 11.22 -4.41
N LEU A 64 20.38 10.10 -5.04
CA LEU A 64 20.43 8.77 -4.41
C LEU A 64 21.86 8.40 -4.00
N ILE A 65 22.85 8.67 -4.86
CA ILE A 65 24.26 8.45 -4.53
C ILE A 65 24.70 9.21 -3.28
N ASN A 66 24.22 10.43 -3.09
CA ASN A 66 24.53 11.20 -1.88
C ASN A 66 23.85 10.59 -0.65
N GLN A 67 22.58 10.17 -0.75
CA GLN A 67 21.89 9.48 0.35
C GLN A 67 22.60 8.19 0.77
N ILE A 68 23.02 7.37 -0.20
CA ILE A 68 23.78 6.15 0.05
C ILE A 68 25.12 6.49 0.71
N ARG A 69 25.84 7.52 0.24
CA ARG A 69 27.09 7.99 0.87
C ARG A 69 26.90 8.43 2.31
N ASP A 70 25.86 9.19 2.59
CA ASP A 70 25.59 9.68 3.95
C ASP A 70 25.23 8.51 4.88
N SER A 71 24.46 7.54 4.39
CA SER A 71 24.21 6.28 5.11
C SER A 71 25.52 5.51 5.35
N PHE A 72 26.41 5.41 4.35
CA PHE A 72 27.66 4.66 4.48
C PHE A 72 28.61 5.30 5.49
N LYS A 73 28.71 6.63 5.51
CA LYS A 73 29.46 7.38 6.54
C LYS A 73 28.90 7.12 7.92
N PHE A 74 27.58 7.18 8.07
CA PHE A 74 26.91 6.94 9.36
C PHE A 74 27.16 5.52 9.89
N ASN A 75 27.29 4.54 8.98
CA ASN A 75 27.56 3.13 9.31
C ASN A 75 29.05 2.76 9.29
N GLU A 76 29.94 3.76 9.25
CA GLU A 76 31.40 3.57 9.34
C GLU A 76 31.95 2.60 8.28
N ILE A 77 31.36 2.61 7.09
CA ILE A 77 31.78 1.75 5.97
C ILE A 77 33.08 2.27 5.39
N ASP A 78 34.03 1.37 5.15
CA ASP A 78 35.33 1.73 4.61
C ASP A 78 35.26 2.13 3.13
N PHE A 79 35.47 3.43 2.88
CA PHE A 79 35.47 4.02 1.54
C PHE A 79 36.71 3.68 0.72
N GLU A 80 37.76 3.06 1.29
CA GLU A 80 38.86 2.47 0.53
C GLU A 80 38.35 1.34 -0.37
N TYR A 81 37.42 0.54 0.16
CA TYR A 81 36.85 -0.62 -0.52
C TYR A 81 35.44 -0.36 -1.09
N ALA A 82 34.73 0.67 -0.64
CA ALA A 82 33.41 1.03 -1.14
C ALA A 82 33.43 2.13 -2.23
N VAL A 83 32.97 1.79 -3.43
CA VAL A 83 32.78 2.73 -4.54
C VAL A 83 31.30 3.01 -4.75
N ILE A 84 30.90 4.28 -4.64
CA ILE A 84 29.50 4.70 -4.86
C ILE A 84 29.45 5.71 -6.02
N LYS A 85 28.80 5.34 -7.13
CA LYS A 85 28.72 6.16 -8.36
C LYS A 85 27.41 5.98 -9.10
N THR A 86 27.01 6.97 -9.90
CA THR A 86 25.89 6.73 -10.82
C THR A 86 26.25 5.68 -11.86
N VAL A 87 25.28 4.90 -12.33
CA VAL A 87 25.53 3.84 -13.34
C VAL A 87 26.19 4.42 -14.60
N GLY A 88 25.71 5.57 -15.08
CA GLY A 88 26.32 6.26 -16.23
C GLY A 88 27.79 6.61 -16.00
N THR A 89 28.12 7.15 -14.82
CA THR A 89 29.52 7.45 -14.47
C THR A 89 30.37 6.17 -14.37
N MET A 90 29.80 5.08 -13.86
CA MET A 90 30.50 3.82 -13.69
C MET A 90 30.94 3.25 -15.05
N VAL A 91 30.04 3.20 -16.04
CA VAL A 91 30.34 2.67 -17.38
C VAL A 91 31.54 3.37 -18.03
N HIS A 92 31.74 4.66 -17.77
CA HIS A 92 32.89 5.41 -18.31
C HIS A 92 34.20 5.20 -17.53
N ARG A 93 34.15 4.74 -16.27
CA ARG A 93 35.31 4.66 -15.38
C ARG A 93 35.74 3.25 -15.02
N MET A 94 34.85 2.26 -15.17
CA MET A 94 35.06 0.89 -14.71
C MET A 94 36.32 0.21 -15.26
N ASN A 95 36.79 0.60 -16.44
CA ASN A 95 38.02 0.05 -17.04
C ASN A 95 39.31 0.53 -16.36
N ASN A 96 39.26 1.67 -15.66
CA ASN A 96 40.41 2.29 -14.99
C ASN A 96 40.33 2.15 -13.47
N MET A 97 39.52 1.21 -12.98
CA MET A 97 39.26 0.99 -11.57
C MET A 97 39.57 -0.47 -11.22
N ALA A 98 39.98 -0.71 -9.98
CA ALA A 98 40.13 -2.08 -9.50
C ALA A 98 38.77 -2.79 -9.50
N PRO A 99 38.71 -4.06 -9.94
CA PRO A 99 37.45 -4.80 -10.09
C PRO A 99 36.73 -4.98 -8.74
N PRO A 100 35.39 -5.00 -8.74
CA PRO A 100 34.60 -5.27 -7.55
C PRO A 100 34.57 -6.77 -7.21
N ASP A 101 34.36 -7.07 -5.93
CA ASP A 101 33.98 -8.40 -5.42
C ASP A 101 32.46 -8.53 -5.24
N LEU A 102 31.74 -7.40 -5.13
CA LEU A 102 30.29 -7.33 -5.05
C LEU A 102 29.78 -6.10 -5.81
N ILE A 103 28.70 -6.29 -6.58
CA ILE A 103 27.98 -5.20 -7.23
C ILE A 103 26.59 -5.06 -6.60
N ILE A 104 26.20 -3.83 -6.26
CA ILE A 104 24.87 -3.50 -5.74
C ILE A 104 24.23 -2.44 -6.65
N PHE A 105 23.04 -2.72 -7.16
CA PHE A 105 22.21 -1.76 -7.87
C PHE A 105 21.03 -1.33 -6.99
N ASP A 106 20.85 -0.03 -6.82
CA ASP A 106 19.62 0.57 -6.28
C ASP A 106 18.67 0.93 -7.43
N GLU A 107 17.37 0.90 -7.13
CA GLU A 107 16.28 1.00 -8.10
C GLU A 107 16.50 0.09 -9.32
N ALA A 108 16.72 -1.19 -9.02
CA ALA A 108 17.04 -2.25 -9.97
C ALA A 108 15.98 -2.43 -11.07
N HIS A 109 14.80 -1.87 -10.91
CA HIS A 109 13.77 -1.85 -11.95
C HIS A 109 14.19 -1.06 -13.22
N HIS A 110 15.17 -0.15 -13.11
CA HIS A 110 15.81 0.54 -14.26
C HIS A 110 16.80 -0.30 -15.06
N SER A 111 17.06 -1.54 -14.64
CA SER A 111 18.10 -2.41 -15.21
C SER A 111 17.93 -2.75 -16.70
N ILE A 112 16.78 -2.43 -17.30
CA ILE A 112 16.58 -2.50 -18.77
C ILE A 112 17.54 -1.56 -19.54
N ALA A 113 17.98 -0.47 -18.91
CA ALA A 113 18.88 0.47 -19.55
C ALA A 113 20.23 -0.20 -19.86
N ASN A 114 20.72 0.01 -21.08
CA ASN A 114 21.96 -0.59 -21.58
C ASN A 114 23.18 -0.31 -20.69
N THR A 115 23.14 0.76 -19.89
CA THR A 115 24.21 1.10 -18.94
C THR A 115 24.35 0.07 -17.81
N TYR A 116 23.25 -0.49 -17.30
CA TYR A 116 23.31 -1.56 -16.29
C TYR A 116 23.86 -2.85 -16.91
N ARG A 117 23.38 -3.21 -18.10
CA ARG A 117 23.84 -4.39 -18.83
C ARG A 117 25.35 -4.36 -19.10
N LYS A 118 25.89 -3.21 -19.55
CA LYS A 118 27.34 -3.03 -19.77
C LYS A 118 28.20 -3.34 -18.55
N VAL A 119 27.72 -3.00 -17.34
CA VAL A 119 28.44 -3.32 -16.11
C VAL A 119 28.37 -4.82 -15.83
N ARG A 120 27.18 -5.43 -15.97
CA ARG A 120 26.97 -6.87 -15.78
C ARG A 120 27.79 -7.72 -16.75
N ASP A 121 27.77 -7.39 -18.03
CA ASP A 121 28.50 -8.11 -19.09
C ASP A 121 30.03 -8.01 -18.91
N LYS A 122 30.50 -6.91 -18.32
CA LYS A 122 31.92 -6.71 -18.03
C LYS A 122 32.39 -7.56 -16.84
N PHE A 123 31.51 -7.81 -15.88
CA PHE A 123 31.80 -8.54 -14.64
C PHE A 123 30.80 -9.71 -14.45
N PRO A 124 30.79 -10.69 -15.37
CA PRO A 124 29.79 -11.77 -15.36
C PRO A 124 29.91 -12.70 -14.15
N ASP A 125 31.12 -12.84 -13.59
CA ASP A 125 31.40 -13.71 -12.45
C ASP A 125 31.28 -13.01 -11.09
N VAL A 126 31.10 -11.68 -11.07
CA VAL A 126 30.98 -10.93 -9.82
C VAL A 126 29.53 -11.00 -9.32
N PRO A 127 29.30 -11.45 -8.07
CA PRO A 127 27.98 -11.43 -7.46
C PRO A 127 27.31 -10.06 -7.55
N THR A 128 26.07 -10.04 -8.00
CA THR A 128 25.29 -8.81 -8.19
C THR A 128 23.98 -8.86 -7.43
N ILE A 129 23.69 -7.84 -6.64
CA ILE A 129 22.41 -7.68 -5.93
C ILE A 129 21.68 -6.45 -6.47
N GLY A 130 20.43 -6.59 -6.85
CA GLY A 130 19.57 -5.47 -7.27
C GLY A 130 18.44 -5.22 -6.29
N PHE A 131 18.41 -4.06 -5.63
CA PHE A 131 17.32 -3.67 -4.74
C PHE A 131 16.23 -2.88 -5.49
N THR A 132 14.96 -3.19 -5.26
CA THR A 132 13.82 -2.42 -5.78
C THR A 132 12.60 -2.52 -4.87
N ALA A 133 11.72 -1.52 -4.86
CA ALA A 133 10.38 -1.67 -4.28
C ALA A 133 9.42 -2.41 -5.22
N THR A 134 9.66 -2.29 -6.51
CA THR A 134 8.67 -2.60 -7.55
C THR A 134 9.42 -3.27 -8.70
N PRO A 135 9.53 -4.60 -8.73
CA PRO A 135 10.20 -5.35 -9.79
C PRO A 135 9.33 -5.40 -11.05
N CYS A 136 8.85 -4.25 -11.52
CA CYS A 136 7.98 -4.15 -12.69
C CYS A 136 8.57 -3.19 -13.73
N ARG A 137 8.39 -3.50 -15.02
CA ARG A 137 8.71 -2.61 -16.14
C ARG A 137 7.41 -2.26 -16.87
N MET A 138 7.26 -1.00 -17.28
CA MET A 138 6.11 -0.57 -18.10
C MET A 138 6.02 -1.30 -19.44
N SER A 139 7.15 -1.81 -19.95
CA SER A 139 7.20 -2.61 -21.18
C SER A 139 6.60 -4.03 -21.00
N GLY A 140 6.42 -4.49 -19.77
CA GLY A 140 6.04 -5.87 -19.43
C GLY A 140 7.17 -6.89 -19.56
N VAL A 141 8.36 -6.46 -20.01
CA VAL A 141 9.55 -7.33 -20.09
C VAL A 141 10.02 -7.64 -18.67
N GLY A 142 10.28 -8.91 -18.38
CA GLY A 142 10.81 -9.37 -17.09
C GLY A 142 12.26 -8.93 -16.85
N PHE A 143 12.86 -9.49 -15.81
CA PHE A 143 14.20 -9.18 -15.31
C PHE A 143 15.18 -10.37 -15.38
N THR A 144 14.71 -11.51 -15.87
CA THR A 144 15.50 -12.74 -16.08
C THR A 144 16.66 -12.56 -17.06
N ASP A 145 16.69 -11.44 -17.79
CA ASP A 145 17.80 -11.05 -18.66
C ASP A 145 18.98 -10.41 -17.90
N MET A 146 18.79 -10.07 -16.63
CA MET A 146 19.77 -9.38 -15.76
C MET A 146 20.00 -10.10 -14.42
N TYR A 147 18.97 -10.78 -13.91
CA TYR A 147 18.96 -11.43 -12.60
C TYR A 147 18.56 -12.90 -12.74
N ASP A 148 19.28 -13.78 -12.06
CA ASP A 148 19.05 -15.22 -12.09
C ASP A 148 17.91 -15.63 -11.14
N ASP A 149 17.73 -14.87 -10.05
CA ASP A 149 16.78 -15.17 -8.98
C ASP A 149 16.16 -13.90 -8.39
N ILE A 150 15.03 -14.05 -7.70
CA ILE A 150 14.31 -13.00 -6.99
C ILE A 150 14.03 -13.44 -5.55
N VAL A 151 14.30 -12.54 -4.60
CA VAL A 151 13.99 -12.70 -3.18
C VAL A 151 13.00 -11.61 -2.79
N THR A 152 11.80 -12.01 -2.41
CA THR A 152 10.71 -11.09 -2.05
C THR A 152 10.61 -10.91 -0.55
N GLY A 153 10.55 -9.66 -0.11
CA GLY A 153 10.29 -9.34 1.28
C GLY A 153 8.83 -9.60 1.71
N PRO A 154 8.51 -9.35 2.99
CA PRO A 154 7.15 -9.44 3.49
C PRO A 154 6.16 -8.60 2.68
N SER A 155 4.92 -9.07 2.64
CA SER A 155 3.80 -8.33 2.04
C SER A 155 3.54 -7.00 2.77
N ILE A 156 2.88 -6.06 2.10
CA ILE A 156 2.50 -4.78 2.71
C ILE A 156 1.59 -4.98 3.94
N PRO A 157 0.56 -5.86 3.92
CA PRO A 157 -0.21 -6.18 5.12
C PRO A 157 0.65 -6.63 6.30
N TRP A 158 1.63 -7.51 6.07
CA TRP A 158 2.55 -7.97 7.13
C TRP A 158 3.36 -6.80 7.71
N LEU A 159 3.88 -5.91 6.84
CA LEU A 159 4.63 -4.74 7.27
C LEU A 159 3.78 -3.77 8.10
N ILE A 160 2.49 -3.63 7.79
CA ILE A 160 1.54 -2.82 8.58
C ILE A 160 1.29 -3.48 9.94
N GLU A 161 1.00 -4.79 9.98
CA GLU A 161 0.72 -5.55 11.20
C GLU A 161 1.90 -5.54 12.18
N HIS A 162 3.14 -5.44 11.67
CA HIS A 162 4.37 -5.47 12.47
C HIS A 162 5.00 -4.09 12.70
N ASP A 163 4.23 -3.00 12.56
CA ASP A 163 4.67 -1.63 12.81
C ASP A 163 5.91 -1.23 11.98
N LYS A 164 5.99 -1.72 10.73
CA LYS A 164 7.05 -1.36 9.76
C LYS A 164 6.55 -0.43 8.66
N LEU A 165 5.24 -0.40 8.45
CA LEU A 165 4.51 0.62 7.71
C LEU A 165 3.31 1.08 8.54
N ALA A 166 2.86 2.31 8.33
CA ALA A 166 1.63 2.80 8.91
C ALA A 166 0.42 2.24 8.14
N PRO A 167 -0.71 1.92 8.83
CA PRO A 167 -1.99 1.69 8.16
C PRO A 167 -2.43 2.95 7.40
N PHE A 168 -3.38 2.83 6.48
CA PHE A 168 -3.82 3.94 5.64
C PHE A 168 -5.35 3.98 5.48
N ASP A 169 -5.87 5.17 5.17
CA ASP A 169 -7.17 5.37 4.54
C ASP A 169 -6.97 5.88 3.11
N TYR A 170 -7.86 5.44 2.21
CA TYR A 170 -7.81 5.76 0.80
C TYR A 170 -9.15 6.35 0.36
N TYR A 171 -9.12 7.51 -0.30
CA TYR A 171 -10.32 8.16 -0.81
C TYR A 171 -10.17 8.54 -2.28
N VAL A 172 -11.23 8.36 -3.07
CA VAL A 172 -11.27 8.69 -4.51
C VAL A 172 -12.36 9.74 -4.80
N PRO A 173 -12.17 11.00 -4.34
CA PRO A 173 -13.10 12.09 -4.63
C PRO A 173 -12.86 12.61 -6.05
N THR A 174 -13.32 11.86 -7.06
CA THR A 174 -12.96 12.13 -8.46
C THR A 174 -13.79 13.28 -9.02
N PHE A 175 -13.19 14.46 -9.13
CA PHE A 175 -13.76 15.62 -9.82
C PHE A 175 -13.23 15.81 -11.25
N ILE A 176 -12.24 15.00 -11.64
CA ILE A 176 -11.66 14.98 -12.99
C ILE A 176 -12.33 13.85 -13.78
N ASP A 177 -12.77 14.11 -15.00
CA ASP A 177 -13.36 13.05 -15.85
C ASP A 177 -12.27 12.11 -16.37
N ILE A 178 -12.00 11.06 -15.60
CA ILE A 178 -10.94 10.08 -15.87
C ILE A 178 -11.12 9.35 -17.21
N ASN A 179 -12.34 9.30 -17.75
CA ASN A 179 -12.63 8.64 -19.03
C ASN A 179 -12.08 9.40 -20.23
N LYS A 180 -11.87 10.72 -20.08
CA LYS A 180 -11.30 11.58 -21.14
C LYS A 180 -9.78 11.50 -21.20
N ILE A 181 -9.14 10.97 -20.17
CA ILE A 181 -7.68 10.96 -20.04
C ILE A 181 -7.05 9.99 -21.04
N LYS A 182 -6.16 10.52 -21.89
CA LYS A 182 -5.38 9.74 -22.86
C LYS A 182 -3.93 9.72 -22.42
N PHE A 183 -3.28 8.57 -22.59
CA PHE A 183 -1.89 8.38 -22.21
C PHE A 183 -0.99 8.27 -23.43
N ASN A 184 0.18 8.90 -23.37
CA ASN A 184 1.23 8.73 -24.37
C ASN A 184 1.98 7.39 -24.19
N SER A 185 2.97 7.13 -25.04
CA SER A 185 3.80 5.91 -25.00
C SER A 185 4.64 5.77 -23.73
N ALA A 186 4.96 6.89 -23.07
CA ALA A 186 5.63 6.92 -21.77
C ALA A 186 4.66 6.74 -20.60
N GLY A 187 3.36 6.55 -20.86
CA GLY A 187 2.31 6.34 -19.87
C GLY A 187 1.98 7.56 -19.01
N ASN A 188 2.34 8.76 -19.48
CA ASN A 188 1.89 10.03 -18.92
C ASN A 188 0.62 10.49 -19.65
N ALA A 189 -0.27 11.16 -18.93
CA ALA A 189 -1.43 11.79 -19.56
C ALA A 189 -1.00 12.88 -20.56
N THR A 190 -1.71 13.01 -21.67
CA THR A 190 -1.44 14.09 -22.64
C THR A 190 -2.06 15.39 -22.16
N ALA A 191 -1.38 16.52 -22.41
CA ALA A 191 -1.84 17.85 -21.98
C ALA A 191 -3.27 18.14 -22.46
N ASP A 192 -3.57 17.89 -23.73
CA ASP A 192 -4.90 18.12 -24.31
C ASP A 192 -6.00 17.30 -23.60
N SER A 193 -5.73 16.02 -23.35
CA SER A 193 -6.70 15.15 -22.68
C SER A 193 -6.89 15.52 -21.22
N MET A 194 -5.85 16.03 -20.56
CA MET A 194 -5.96 16.52 -19.20
C MET A 194 -6.77 17.81 -19.13
N HIS A 195 -6.56 18.73 -20.07
CA HIS A 195 -7.38 19.94 -20.15
C HIS A 195 -8.86 19.60 -20.33
N GLU A 196 -9.17 18.64 -21.21
CA GLU A 196 -10.55 18.17 -21.45
C GLU A 196 -11.16 17.44 -20.23
N ALA A 197 -10.34 16.65 -19.52
CA ALA A 197 -10.74 15.90 -18.33
C ALA A 197 -10.97 16.80 -17.10
N VAL A 198 -10.14 17.83 -16.93
CA VAL A 198 -10.25 18.82 -15.85
C VAL A 198 -11.45 19.73 -16.09
N GLY A 199 -11.68 20.18 -17.32
CA GLY A 199 -12.77 21.10 -17.64
C GLY A 199 -12.59 22.45 -16.93
N ASP A 200 -13.27 22.64 -15.80
CA ASP A 200 -13.11 23.83 -14.95
C ASP A 200 -11.96 23.62 -13.96
N GLU A 201 -10.82 24.23 -14.28
CA GLU A 201 -9.60 24.14 -13.45
C GLU A 201 -9.81 24.73 -12.05
N LEU A 202 -10.50 25.86 -11.92
CA LEU A 202 -10.72 26.49 -10.62
C LEU A 202 -11.62 25.63 -9.73
N ALA A 203 -12.70 25.08 -10.30
CA ALA A 203 -13.57 24.16 -9.58
C ALA A 203 -12.81 22.90 -9.14
N THR A 204 -11.94 22.36 -10.00
CA THR A 204 -11.09 21.19 -9.69
C THR A 204 -10.08 21.48 -8.59
N LEU A 205 -9.44 22.66 -8.60
CA LEU A 205 -8.48 23.04 -7.56
C LEU A 205 -9.18 23.27 -6.21
N ASN A 206 -10.36 23.92 -6.22
CA ASN A 206 -11.17 24.11 -5.02
C ASN A 206 -11.65 22.77 -4.45
N SER A 207 -12.08 21.82 -5.29
CA SER A 207 -12.50 20.51 -4.81
C SER A 207 -11.34 19.72 -4.19
N ILE A 208 -10.13 19.83 -4.74
CA ILE A 208 -8.91 19.28 -4.11
C ILE A 208 -8.68 19.91 -2.74
N TYR A 209 -8.74 21.23 -2.65
CA TYR A 209 -8.55 21.95 -1.39
C TYR A 209 -9.63 21.61 -0.35
N ASP A 210 -10.90 21.56 -0.73
CA ASP A 210 -12.03 21.32 0.19
C ASP A 210 -12.00 19.91 0.78
N GLN A 211 -11.71 18.90 -0.05
CA GLN A 211 -11.55 17.52 0.42
C GLN A 211 -10.31 17.36 1.30
N TRP A 212 -9.20 18.02 0.94
CA TRP A 212 -8.02 18.07 1.79
C TRP A 212 -8.34 18.75 3.13
N LYS A 213 -9.07 19.87 3.12
CA LYS A 213 -9.44 20.58 4.34
C LYS A 213 -10.34 19.72 5.24
N LEU A 214 -11.27 18.97 4.66
CA LEU A 214 -12.15 18.08 5.42
C LEU A 214 -11.39 16.95 6.13
N LEU A 215 -10.39 16.37 5.46
CA LEU A 215 -9.76 15.11 5.90
C LEU A 215 -8.34 15.28 6.47
N ALA A 216 -7.67 16.40 6.17
CA ALA A 216 -6.23 16.55 6.29
C ALA A 216 -5.75 17.97 6.66
N GLU A 217 -6.63 18.87 7.12
CA GLU A 217 -6.31 20.29 7.40
C GLU A 217 -5.13 20.49 8.37
N HIS A 218 -4.77 19.51 9.18
CA HIS A 218 -3.65 19.58 10.13
C HIS A 218 -2.47 18.68 9.77
N GLU A 219 -2.53 18.05 8.60
CA GLU A 219 -1.59 17.01 8.18
C GLU A 219 -0.54 17.56 7.21
N LYS A 220 0.69 17.04 7.33
CA LYS A 220 1.76 17.34 6.37
C LYS A 220 1.47 16.61 5.07
N THR A 221 1.36 17.36 3.99
CA THR A 221 0.81 16.86 2.74
C THR A 221 1.80 17.01 1.59
N ILE A 222 1.89 15.96 0.77
CA ILE A 222 2.59 16.01 -0.52
C ILE A 222 1.55 15.85 -1.62
N THR A 223 1.59 16.75 -2.59
CA THR A 223 0.66 16.73 -3.72
C THR A 223 1.39 16.46 -5.04
N TYR A 224 0.80 15.56 -5.83
CA TYR A 224 1.22 15.21 -7.18
C TYR A 224 0.20 15.73 -8.18
N MET A 225 0.47 16.90 -8.75
CA MET A 225 -0.44 17.55 -9.70
C MET A 225 -0.27 17.02 -11.12
N TYR A 226 -1.24 17.29 -11.99
CA TYR A 226 -1.27 16.85 -13.39
C TYR A 226 -0.46 17.75 -14.34
N SER A 227 0.02 18.91 -13.89
CA SER A 227 0.93 19.78 -14.64
C SER A 227 1.79 20.63 -13.69
N VAL A 228 2.82 21.30 -14.22
CA VAL A 228 3.60 22.28 -13.45
C VAL A 228 2.72 23.48 -13.08
N ASP A 229 1.91 23.97 -14.02
CA ASP A 229 1.05 25.14 -13.81
C ASP A 229 -0.01 24.89 -12.73
N SER A 230 -0.67 23.73 -12.77
CA SER A 230 -1.63 23.35 -11.71
C SER A 230 -0.95 23.13 -10.35
N SER A 231 0.33 22.75 -10.34
CA SER A 231 1.14 22.68 -9.12
C SER A 231 1.44 24.05 -8.51
N HIS A 232 1.66 25.07 -9.34
CA HIS A 232 1.72 26.45 -8.87
C HIS A 232 0.36 26.95 -8.40
N ALA A 233 -0.70 26.71 -9.18
CA ALA A 233 -2.05 27.18 -8.85
C ALA A 233 -2.58 26.60 -7.54
N ILE A 234 -2.37 25.31 -7.27
CA ILE A 234 -2.78 24.70 -5.99
C ILE A 234 -1.98 25.26 -4.81
N VAL A 235 -0.70 25.59 -5.01
CA VAL A 235 0.14 26.21 -3.97
C VAL A 235 -0.34 27.62 -3.66
N ASP A 236 -0.70 28.40 -4.68
CA ASP A 236 -1.25 29.73 -4.50
C ASP A 236 -2.60 29.68 -3.78
N LEU A 237 -3.49 28.76 -4.15
CA LEU A 237 -4.77 28.56 -3.47
C LEU A 237 -4.59 28.23 -1.99
N PHE A 238 -3.69 27.31 -1.66
CA PHE A 238 -3.40 26.93 -0.27
C PHE A 238 -2.80 28.10 0.51
N ASN A 239 -1.83 28.84 -0.05
CA ASN A 239 -1.21 29.99 0.59
C ASN A 239 -2.21 31.14 0.83
N GLN A 240 -3.12 31.40 -0.12
CA GLN A 240 -4.20 32.38 0.04
C GLN A 240 -5.16 32.04 1.18
N ASN A 241 -5.30 30.75 1.48
CA ASN A 241 -6.07 30.24 2.61
C ASN A 241 -5.25 30.06 3.89
N GLY A 242 -4.03 30.60 3.94
CA GLY A 242 -3.18 30.56 5.14
C GLY A 242 -2.49 29.22 5.40
N VAL A 243 -2.44 28.31 4.42
CA VAL A 243 -1.73 27.03 4.50
C VAL A 243 -0.35 27.16 3.85
N PRO A 244 0.76 27.20 4.62
CA PRO A 244 2.09 27.41 4.07
C PRO A 244 2.50 26.30 3.10
N SER A 245 2.66 26.66 1.84
CA SER A 245 2.81 25.71 0.73
C SER A 245 3.92 26.14 -0.22
N ALA A 246 4.63 25.16 -0.79
CA ALA A 246 5.63 25.43 -1.82
C ALA A 246 5.55 24.45 -3.00
N HIS A 247 5.75 24.97 -4.20
CA HIS A 247 6.02 24.18 -5.39
C HIS A 247 7.50 23.84 -5.46
N ILE A 248 7.79 22.60 -5.85
CA ILE A 248 9.15 22.13 -6.11
C ILE A 248 9.15 21.21 -7.34
N ASP A 249 10.13 21.40 -8.22
CA ASP A 249 10.32 20.61 -9.45
C ASP A 249 11.80 20.35 -9.78
N SER A 250 12.05 19.75 -10.95
CA SER A 250 13.41 19.47 -11.43
C SER A 250 14.20 20.72 -11.82
N LYS A 251 13.53 21.84 -12.12
CA LYS A 251 14.13 23.12 -12.49
C LYS A 251 14.40 24.02 -11.28
N THR A 252 13.76 23.74 -10.14
CA THR A 252 13.92 24.46 -8.89
C THR A 252 15.39 24.45 -8.46
N PRO A 253 16.04 25.62 -8.29
CA PRO A 253 17.44 25.70 -7.87
C PRO A 253 17.69 24.91 -6.59
N LYS A 254 18.82 24.18 -6.54
CA LYS A 254 19.15 23.26 -5.43
C LYS A 254 19.00 23.91 -4.06
N VAL A 255 19.51 25.14 -3.88
CA VAL A 255 19.45 25.86 -2.60
C VAL A 255 18.00 26.10 -2.16
N ILE A 256 17.12 26.49 -3.09
CA ILE A 256 15.70 26.72 -2.82
C ILE A 256 14.99 25.41 -2.50
N ARG A 257 15.25 24.36 -3.29
CA ARG A 257 14.70 23.03 -3.07
C ARG A 257 15.10 22.47 -1.71
N ASP A 258 16.39 22.51 -1.36
CA ASP A 258 16.91 21.98 -0.11
C ASP A 258 16.31 22.74 1.09
N LYS A 259 16.12 24.07 0.97
CA LYS A 259 15.42 24.88 1.96
C LYS A 259 13.94 24.49 2.10
N ALA A 260 13.19 24.36 1.00
CA ALA A 260 11.78 23.96 1.05
C ALA A 260 11.60 22.57 1.69
N MET A 261 12.49 21.61 1.37
CA MET A 261 12.48 20.30 2.02
C MET A 261 12.74 20.39 3.53
N GLN A 262 13.66 21.28 3.95
CA GLN A 262 13.92 21.49 5.36
C GLN A 262 12.75 22.18 6.07
N ASP A 263 12.19 23.22 5.47
CA ASP A 263 11.04 23.94 6.02
C ASP A 263 9.81 23.00 6.16
N PHE A 264 9.62 22.04 5.25
CA PHE A 264 8.60 21.00 5.39
C PHE A 264 8.92 19.97 6.50
N ARG A 265 10.18 19.54 6.64
CA ARG A 265 10.61 18.71 7.79
C ARG A 265 10.32 19.40 9.12
N ASP A 266 10.66 20.69 9.21
CA ASP A 266 10.49 21.53 10.38
C ASP A 266 9.01 21.90 10.65
N GLY A 267 8.09 21.61 9.71
CA GLY A 267 6.66 21.96 9.83
C GLY A 267 6.35 23.43 9.54
N LYS A 268 7.30 24.19 8.99
CA LYS A 268 7.08 25.56 8.49
C LYS A 268 6.32 25.58 7.18
N LEU A 269 6.47 24.54 6.38
CA LEU A 269 5.58 24.23 5.25
C LEU A 269 4.71 23.04 5.64
N GLN A 270 3.42 23.17 5.39
CA GLN A 270 2.45 22.09 5.57
C GLN A 270 2.25 21.30 4.28
N MET A 271 2.43 21.92 3.12
CA MET A 271 2.20 21.31 1.81
C MET A 271 3.42 21.48 0.88
N LEU A 272 3.83 20.38 0.23
CA LEU A 272 4.76 20.38 -0.89
C LEU A 272 4.07 19.86 -2.15
N SER A 273 3.92 20.71 -3.16
CA SER A 273 3.32 20.34 -4.44
C SER A 273 4.38 20.12 -5.51
N ASN A 274 4.16 19.12 -6.37
CA ASN A 274 5.04 18.81 -7.49
C ASN A 274 4.28 18.13 -8.65
N TYR A 275 4.88 18.15 -9.85
CA TYR A 275 4.42 17.34 -11.00
C TYR A 275 5.32 16.10 -11.22
N GLU A 276 6.64 16.29 -11.17
CA GLU A 276 7.62 15.31 -11.66
C GLU A 276 8.83 15.08 -10.74
N LEU A 277 8.78 15.53 -9.47
CA LEU A 277 9.93 15.33 -8.58
C LEU A 277 10.24 13.87 -8.29
N TYR A 278 9.27 12.98 -8.49
CA TYR A 278 9.52 11.55 -8.54
C TYR A 278 9.99 11.11 -9.92
N GLY A 279 11.17 11.63 -10.27
CA GLY A 279 12.18 10.86 -10.97
C GLY A 279 13.23 10.40 -9.95
N GLU A 280 12.78 9.67 -8.92
CA GLU A 280 13.53 8.77 -8.02
C GLU A 280 14.80 9.29 -7.30
N GLY A 281 15.18 10.57 -7.46
CA GLY A 281 16.37 11.13 -6.83
C GLY A 281 16.11 11.89 -5.52
N VAL A 282 14.93 12.48 -5.38
CA VAL A 282 14.72 13.52 -4.37
C VAL A 282 14.33 12.91 -3.03
N ASN A 283 15.09 13.21 -1.96
CA ASN A 283 14.75 12.80 -0.60
C ASN A 283 13.56 13.63 -0.10
N ILE A 284 12.37 13.20 -0.49
CA ILE A 284 11.14 13.84 -0.08
C ILE A 284 10.87 13.43 1.37
N PRO A 285 10.67 14.41 2.27
CA PRO A 285 10.43 14.14 3.67
C PRO A 285 9.21 13.25 3.90
N ASP A 286 9.10 12.74 5.12
CA ASP A 286 7.91 12.01 5.54
C ASP A 286 6.71 12.95 5.56
N ALA A 287 5.59 12.44 5.08
CA ALA A 287 4.29 13.08 5.13
C ALA A 287 3.29 12.14 5.82
N THR A 288 2.18 12.70 6.26
CA THR A 288 1.03 11.96 6.77
C THR A 288 -0.04 11.81 5.70
N THR A 289 -0.11 12.76 4.76
CA THR A 289 -1.08 12.77 3.66
C THR A 289 -0.41 12.86 2.30
N VAL A 290 -0.95 12.15 1.31
CA VAL A 290 -0.60 12.26 -0.10
C VAL A 290 -1.86 12.60 -0.92
N ILE A 291 -1.76 13.60 -1.79
CA ILE A 291 -2.76 13.88 -2.82
C ILE A 291 -2.22 13.41 -4.17
N MET A 292 -2.92 12.49 -4.81
CA MET A 292 -2.65 12.02 -6.17
C MET A 292 -3.64 12.68 -7.13
N ALA A 293 -3.21 13.75 -7.80
CA ALA A 293 -3.95 14.40 -8.88
C ALA A 293 -3.26 14.19 -10.25
N ARG A 294 -2.27 13.28 -10.32
CA ARG A 294 -1.54 12.92 -11.54
C ARG A 294 -1.96 11.53 -12.03
N PRO A 295 -2.65 11.43 -13.17
CA PRO A 295 -2.98 10.13 -13.75
C PRO A 295 -1.72 9.44 -14.28
N THR A 296 -1.60 8.14 -14.06
CA THR A 296 -0.39 7.39 -14.44
C THR A 296 -0.66 5.95 -14.88
N LYS A 297 0.12 5.46 -15.86
CA LYS A 297 0.25 4.02 -16.18
C LYS A 297 1.44 3.34 -15.50
N SER A 298 2.20 4.06 -14.69
CA SER A 298 3.37 3.53 -13.98
C SER A 298 2.99 3.05 -12.57
N LEU A 299 2.97 1.73 -12.37
CA LEU A 299 2.83 1.11 -11.05
C LEU A 299 3.95 1.53 -10.10
N VAL A 300 5.18 1.69 -10.63
CA VAL A 300 6.34 2.19 -9.88
C VAL A 300 6.04 3.55 -9.26
N PHE A 301 5.57 4.50 -10.06
CA PHE A 301 5.20 5.83 -9.57
C PHE A 301 4.06 5.74 -8.56
N TYR A 302 3.02 4.98 -8.86
CA TYR A 302 1.86 4.82 -7.98
C TYR A 302 2.26 4.36 -6.57
N ILE A 303 3.03 3.28 -6.49
CA ILE A 303 3.52 2.71 -5.23
C ILE A 303 4.47 3.68 -4.53
N GLN A 304 5.48 4.23 -5.23
CA GLN A 304 6.48 5.09 -4.60
C GLN A 304 5.90 6.42 -4.10
N ALA A 305 4.92 6.99 -4.82
CA ALA A 305 4.25 8.22 -4.46
C ALA A 305 3.22 7.99 -3.35
N GLY A 306 2.28 7.05 -3.54
CA GLY A 306 1.21 6.76 -2.59
C GLY A 306 1.74 6.27 -1.24
N MET A 307 2.65 5.29 -1.24
CA MET A 307 3.20 4.72 0.00
C MET A 307 4.17 5.67 0.72
N ARG A 308 4.45 6.88 0.20
CA ARG A 308 5.30 7.84 0.92
C ARG A 308 4.68 8.23 2.26
N SER A 309 3.36 8.41 2.33
CA SER A 309 2.65 8.69 3.58
C SER A 309 2.62 7.48 4.52
N MET A 310 2.87 6.26 4.03
CA MET A 310 2.82 5.02 4.82
C MET A 310 4.12 4.70 5.58
N ARG A 311 5.18 5.50 5.46
CA ARG A 311 6.41 5.29 6.28
C ARG A 311 6.05 5.29 7.76
N TYR A 312 6.47 4.29 8.53
CA TYR A 312 6.01 4.13 9.90
C TYR A 312 6.35 5.33 10.81
N GLN A 313 5.35 5.78 11.58
CA GLN A 313 5.50 6.66 12.73
C GLN A 313 4.52 6.18 13.81
N PRO A 314 4.88 6.26 15.10
CA PRO A 314 3.98 5.81 16.17
C PRO A 314 2.60 6.48 16.08
N ASN A 315 1.55 5.67 16.15
CA ASN A 315 0.14 6.10 16.09
C ASN A 315 -0.28 6.82 14.80
N LYS A 316 0.54 6.80 13.74
CA LYS A 316 0.16 7.40 12.46
C LYS A 316 -0.78 6.48 11.69
N LYS A 317 -1.84 7.06 11.13
CA LYS A 317 -2.58 6.51 10.01
C LYS A 317 -2.37 7.41 8.79
N ALA A 318 -1.89 6.83 7.71
CA ALA A 318 -1.64 7.56 6.47
C ALA A 318 -2.95 7.89 5.76
N LEU A 319 -2.99 9.01 5.04
CA LEU A 319 -4.13 9.37 4.20
C LEU A 319 -3.69 9.51 2.74
N ILE A 320 -4.45 8.91 1.83
CA ILE A 320 -4.22 9.02 0.38
C ILE A 320 -5.51 9.51 -0.28
N LEU A 321 -5.44 10.66 -0.93
CA LEU A 321 -6.54 11.26 -1.70
C LEU A 321 -6.23 11.16 -3.19
N ASP A 322 -6.92 10.28 -3.92
CA ASP A 322 -6.69 10.01 -5.34
C ASP A 322 -7.81 10.62 -6.21
N PHE A 323 -7.53 11.80 -6.78
CA PHE A 323 -8.47 12.56 -7.60
C PHE A 323 -8.58 12.06 -9.04
N VAL A 324 -7.81 11.03 -9.40
CA VAL A 324 -7.68 10.54 -10.78
C VAL A 324 -7.87 9.02 -10.89
N GLY A 325 -8.31 8.37 -9.80
CA GLY A 325 -8.66 6.95 -9.78
C GLY A 325 -7.54 6.02 -10.25
N ASN A 326 -6.28 6.32 -9.93
CA ASN A 326 -5.16 5.42 -10.16
C ASN A 326 -5.37 4.06 -9.47
N VAL A 327 -6.03 4.04 -8.31
CA VAL A 327 -6.38 2.81 -7.58
C VAL A 327 -7.18 1.81 -8.42
N ASN A 328 -8.02 2.27 -9.36
CA ASN A 328 -8.81 1.39 -10.22
C ASN A 328 -7.92 0.51 -11.12
N ARG A 329 -6.71 1.01 -11.46
CA ARG A 329 -5.74 0.33 -12.30
C ARG A 329 -4.77 -0.55 -11.52
N PHE A 330 -4.44 -0.17 -10.30
CA PHE A 330 -3.33 -0.75 -9.55
C PHE A 330 -3.74 -1.46 -8.25
N GLY A 331 -4.94 -1.21 -7.75
CA GLY A 331 -5.39 -1.65 -6.44
C GLY A 331 -4.93 -0.75 -5.32
N LEU A 332 -5.38 -1.07 -4.10
CA LEU A 332 -4.94 -0.36 -2.90
C LEU A 332 -3.44 -0.55 -2.67
N PRO A 333 -2.77 0.34 -1.90
CA PRO A 333 -1.34 0.22 -1.60
C PRO A 333 -0.89 -1.13 -1.01
N ASP A 334 -1.80 -1.86 -0.37
CA ASP A 334 -1.55 -3.18 0.20
C ASP A 334 -1.95 -4.36 -0.69
N TYR A 335 -2.32 -4.07 -1.95
CA TYR A 335 -2.66 -5.09 -2.93
C TYR A 335 -1.47 -6.01 -3.19
N ASP A 336 -1.72 -7.32 -3.10
CA ASP A 336 -0.68 -8.32 -3.29
C ASP A 336 -0.37 -8.51 -4.78
N HIS A 337 0.77 -7.96 -5.19
CA HIS A 337 1.26 -8.10 -6.55
C HIS A 337 2.13 -9.35 -6.66
N ASP A 338 1.87 -10.18 -7.67
CA ASP A 338 2.71 -11.33 -7.99
C ASP A 338 4.06 -10.88 -8.58
N TRP A 339 5.01 -10.58 -7.69
CA TRP A 339 6.35 -10.13 -8.07
C TRP A 339 7.14 -11.18 -8.84
N GLU A 340 6.84 -12.46 -8.66
CA GLU A 340 7.42 -13.56 -9.43
C GLU A 340 6.97 -13.53 -10.89
N GLU A 341 5.69 -13.26 -11.14
CA GLU A 341 5.16 -13.05 -12.49
C GLU A 341 5.82 -11.83 -13.15
N TYR A 342 5.89 -10.70 -12.45
CA TYR A 342 6.57 -9.50 -12.98
C TYR A 342 8.06 -9.73 -13.26
N PHE A 343 8.73 -10.50 -12.40
CA PHE A 343 10.13 -10.87 -12.57
C PHE A 343 10.37 -11.70 -13.83
N LYS A 344 9.52 -12.70 -14.09
CA LYS A 344 9.60 -13.53 -15.32
C LYS A 344 9.16 -12.76 -16.57
N GLY A 345 8.31 -11.75 -16.38
CA GLY A 345 7.75 -10.90 -17.42
C GLY A 345 6.29 -11.25 -17.69
N THR A 346 5.45 -10.23 -17.70
CA THR A 346 4.03 -10.37 -17.95
C THR A 346 3.78 -10.45 -19.45
N LYS A 347 3.05 -11.47 -19.93
CA LYS A 347 2.46 -11.42 -21.28
C LYS A 347 1.60 -10.15 -21.36
N LYS A 348 1.68 -9.38 -22.45
CA LYS A 348 0.80 -8.20 -22.65
C LYS A 348 -0.65 -8.62 -22.43
N LYS A 349 -1.20 -8.33 -21.24
CA LYS A 349 -2.65 -8.41 -21.01
C LYS A 349 -3.26 -7.43 -22.02
N LYS A 350 -4.32 -7.84 -22.72
CA LYS A 350 -5.03 -6.93 -23.63
C LYS A 350 -5.47 -5.72 -22.80
N SER A 351 -5.28 -4.53 -23.34
CA SER A 351 -5.71 -3.28 -22.69
C SER A 351 -7.21 -3.36 -22.39
N GLY A 352 -7.58 -3.52 -21.13
CA GLY A 352 -8.98 -3.63 -20.68
C GLY A 352 -9.28 -4.70 -19.63
N ASP A 353 -8.40 -5.69 -19.41
CA ASP A 353 -8.79 -6.93 -18.68
C ASP A 353 -8.44 -6.99 -17.18
N PHE A 354 -7.88 -5.93 -16.57
CA PHE A 354 -7.60 -5.93 -15.13
C PHE A 354 -8.08 -4.63 -14.50
N GLU A 355 -9.23 -4.71 -13.84
CA GLU A 355 -9.66 -3.76 -12.83
C GLU A 355 -9.28 -4.33 -11.47
N ALA A 356 -8.66 -3.52 -10.63
CA ALA A 356 -8.40 -3.93 -9.27
C ALA A 356 -9.73 -4.19 -8.54
N PRO A 357 -9.80 -5.17 -7.62
CA PRO A 357 -11.03 -5.54 -6.95
C PRO A 357 -11.38 -4.54 -5.83
N VAL A 358 -11.49 -3.25 -6.18
CA VAL A 358 -11.76 -2.13 -5.29
C VAL A 358 -13.11 -1.51 -5.61
N SER A 359 -13.74 -0.92 -4.59
CA SER A 359 -14.98 -0.16 -4.70
C SER A 359 -14.80 1.18 -4.01
N THR A 360 -15.43 2.21 -4.55
CA THR A 360 -15.49 3.55 -3.94
C THR A 360 -16.92 3.84 -3.52
N CYS A 361 -17.11 4.38 -2.32
CA CYS A 361 -18.43 4.85 -1.86
C CYS A 361 -18.77 6.20 -2.49
N ASP A 362 -19.94 6.33 -3.12
CA ASP A 362 -20.37 7.59 -3.75
C ASP A 362 -20.67 8.71 -2.74
N ASN A 363 -20.91 8.37 -1.47
CA ASN A 363 -21.22 9.34 -0.41
C ASN A 363 -19.95 9.87 0.28
N CYS A 364 -19.11 8.96 0.81
CA CYS A 364 -17.93 9.37 1.59
C CYS A 364 -16.61 9.29 0.82
N PHE A 365 -16.62 8.82 -0.43
CA PHE A 365 -15.45 8.62 -1.29
C PHE A 365 -14.41 7.62 -0.77
N ALA A 366 -14.64 6.95 0.36
CA ALA A 366 -13.74 5.91 0.85
C ALA A 366 -13.65 4.78 -0.18
N THR A 367 -12.42 4.35 -0.46
CA THR A 367 -12.12 3.24 -1.36
C THR A 367 -11.55 2.07 -0.57
N PHE A 368 -12.12 0.91 -0.80
CA PHE A 368 -11.85 -0.32 -0.05
C PHE A 368 -12.01 -1.53 -0.96
N TYR A 369 -11.65 -2.72 -0.49
CA TYR A 369 -11.78 -3.92 -1.32
C TYR A 369 -13.27 -4.24 -1.58
N SER A 370 -13.62 -4.63 -2.80
CA SER A 370 -15.02 -4.86 -3.21
C SER A 370 -15.73 -5.97 -2.43
N ASN A 371 -15.00 -6.83 -1.72
CA ASN A 371 -15.56 -7.83 -0.82
C ASN A 371 -15.82 -7.31 0.60
N GLU A 372 -15.42 -6.08 0.94
CA GLU A 372 -15.59 -5.45 2.26
C GLU A 372 -16.92 -4.71 2.41
N TRP A 373 -17.75 -4.65 1.35
CA TRP A 373 -19.14 -4.21 1.48
C TRP A 373 -19.88 -5.02 2.56
N VAL A 374 -20.56 -4.33 3.47
CA VAL A 374 -21.25 -4.92 4.62
C VAL A 374 -22.73 -5.18 4.28
N ASP A 375 -23.36 -6.14 4.97
CA ASP A 375 -24.81 -6.42 4.92
C ASP A 375 -25.36 -6.64 3.50
N VAL A 376 -24.62 -7.41 2.69
CA VAL A 376 -25.01 -7.75 1.31
C VAL A 376 -26.23 -8.67 1.33
N HIS A 377 -27.41 -8.13 1.01
CA HIS A 377 -28.64 -8.90 0.87
C HIS A 377 -29.33 -8.59 -0.45
N SER A 378 -30.07 -9.58 -0.95
CA SER A 378 -30.89 -9.45 -2.16
C SER A 378 -32.32 -9.11 -1.77
N GLY A 379 -32.92 -8.19 -2.49
CA GLY A 379 -34.33 -7.85 -2.36
C GLY A 379 -34.90 -7.43 -3.71
N THR A 380 -36.08 -6.85 -3.66
CA THR A 380 -36.74 -6.26 -4.83
C THR A 380 -36.81 -4.76 -4.60
N ASN A 381 -36.33 -3.96 -5.55
CA ASN A 381 -36.48 -2.51 -5.46
C ASN A 381 -37.94 -2.08 -5.75
N GLU A 382 -38.21 -0.78 -5.65
CA GLU A 382 -39.55 -0.20 -5.86
C GLU A 382 -40.12 -0.50 -7.27
N ASP A 383 -39.25 -0.74 -8.26
CA ASP A 383 -39.61 -1.10 -9.63
C ASP A 383 -39.84 -2.61 -9.84
N GLY A 384 -39.79 -3.41 -8.78
CA GLY A 384 -39.94 -4.87 -8.88
C GLY A 384 -38.72 -5.59 -9.47
N LYS A 385 -37.55 -4.94 -9.54
CA LYS A 385 -36.29 -5.55 -10.01
C LYS A 385 -35.50 -6.15 -8.86
N GLU A 386 -34.96 -7.35 -9.12
CA GLU A 386 -34.03 -8.01 -8.21
C GLU A 386 -32.78 -7.13 -8.03
N THR A 387 -32.49 -6.78 -6.78
CA THR A 387 -31.52 -5.75 -6.42
C THR A 387 -30.69 -6.23 -5.25
N LYS A 388 -29.39 -5.94 -5.27
CA LYS A 388 -28.49 -6.16 -4.14
C LYS A 388 -28.30 -4.85 -3.39
N TYR A 389 -28.47 -4.89 -2.09
CA TYR A 389 -28.15 -3.78 -1.19
C TYR A 389 -26.80 -4.02 -0.55
N LYS A 390 -25.96 -3.00 -0.48
CA LYS A 390 -24.63 -3.05 0.12
C LYS A 390 -24.42 -1.84 1.02
N THR A 391 -23.82 -2.04 2.18
CA THR A 391 -23.57 -0.98 3.15
C THR A 391 -22.09 -0.63 3.19
N CYS A 392 -21.77 0.66 3.05
CA CYS A 392 -20.40 1.16 3.12
C CYS A 392 -19.81 0.91 4.53
N PRO A 393 -18.65 0.24 4.66
CA PRO A 393 -18.03 -0.02 5.96
C PRO A 393 -17.52 1.25 6.68
N TYR A 394 -17.38 2.38 5.97
CA TYR A 394 -16.85 3.63 6.51
C TYR A 394 -17.96 4.57 7.00
N CYS A 395 -18.92 4.94 6.13
CA CYS A 395 -19.99 5.88 6.48
C CYS A 395 -21.35 5.25 6.75
N GLY A 396 -21.54 3.97 6.43
CA GLY A 396 -22.84 3.30 6.58
C GLY A 396 -23.86 3.61 5.48
N GLU A 397 -23.46 4.29 4.41
CA GLU A 397 -24.33 4.52 3.24
C GLU A 397 -24.78 3.20 2.63
N VAL A 398 -26.07 3.07 2.30
CA VAL A 398 -26.62 1.91 1.62
C VAL A 398 -26.72 2.20 0.14
N THR A 399 -25.98 1.45 -0.68
CA THR A 399 -26.07 1.50 -2.13
C THR A 399 -26.88 0.33 -2.66
N GLU A 400 -27.70 0.61 -3.67
CA GLU A 400 -28.46 -0.41 -4.40
C GLU A 400 -27.79 -0.70 -5.75
N THR A 401 -27.75 -1.97 -6.13
CA THR A 401 -27.26 -2.40 -7.44
C THR A 401 -28.31 -3.32 -8.07
N VAL A 402 -28.95 -2.84 -9.13
CA VAL A 402 -29.92 -3.62 -9.91
C VAL A 402 -29.19 -4.81 -10.56
N VAL A 403 -29.69 -6.02 -10.35
CA VAL A 403 -29.15 -7.21 -11.01
C VAL A 403 -29.72 -7.27 -12.42
N GLU A 404 -28.97 -6.79 -13.41
CA GLU A 404 -29.34 -6.98 -14.80
C GLU A 404 -29.21 -8.47 -15.17
N ARG A 405 -30.33 -9.10 -15.56
CA ARG A 405 -30.30 -10.43 -16.19
C ARG A 405 -29.66 -10.28 -17.57
N ALA A 406 -28.35 -10.44 -17.66
CA ALA A 406 -27.68 -10.59 -18.93
C ALA A 406 -28.21 -11.85 -19.65
N ASP A 407 -28.74 -11.68 -20.86
CA ASP A 407 -29.04 -12.80 -21.75
C ASP A 407 -27.77 -13.64 -21.95
N LYS A 408 -27.83 -14.89 -21.49
CA LYS A 408 -26.73 -15.86 -21.55
C LYS A 408 -26.27 -16.07 -23.00
N LYS A 409 -25.12 -15.49 -23.38
CA LYS A 409 -24.17 -16.18 -24.25
C LYS A 409 -23.12 -16.84 -23.36
N ALA A 410 -23.24 -18.16 -23.24
CA ALA A 410 -22.28 -18.98 -22.53
C ALA A 410 -20.88 -18.80 -23.13
N VAL A 411 -19.96 -18.29 -22.33
CA VAL A 411 -18.53 -18.57 -22.47
C VAL A 411 -18.20 -19.45 -21.28
N ASP A 412 -17.94 -20.73 -21.55
CA ASP A 412 -17.46 -21.69 -20.56
C ASP A 412 -16.10 -21.21 -20.02
N ILE A 413 -16.12 -20.55 -18.87
CA ILE A 413 -14.96 -20.44 -17.99
C ILE A 413 -15.08 -21.60 -17.01
N LYS A 414 -14.21 -22.60 -17.17
CA LYS A 414 -14.00 -23.65 -16.17
C LYS A 414 -13.57 -22.99 -14.85
N LEU A 415 -14.51 -22.81 -13.93
CA LEU A 415 -14.20 -22.63 -12.51
C LEU A 415 -13.64 -23.96 -11.99
N SER A 416 -12.32 -24.04 -11.84
CA SER A 416 -11.72 -24.99 -10.92
C SER A 416 -12.08 -24.57 -9.50
N LYS A 417 -12.81 -25.45 -8.80
CA LYS A 417 -13.18 -25.34 -7.38
C LYS A 417 -11.96 -24.93 -6.53
N VAL A 418 -12.03 -23.77 -5.89
CA VAL A 418 -11.25 -23.46 -4.69
C VAL A 418 -12.10 -23.96 -3.53
N THR A 419 -11.69 -25.08 -2.95
CA THR A 419 -12.26 -25.63 -1.72
C THR A 419 -11.84 -24.77 -0.53
N ASP A 420 -12.78 -24.60 0.42
CA ASP A 420 -12.64 -24.01 1.76
C ASP A 420 -12.82 -22.49 1.93
N LEU A 421 -13.88 -21.94 1.32
CA LEU A 421 -14.47 -20.65 1.71
C LEU A 421 -14.81 -20.57 3.22
N ASP A 422 -15.16 -21.70 3.83
CA ASP A 422 -15.56 -21.76 5.25
C ASP A 422 -14.38 -21.58 6.21
N GLU A 423 -13.17 -22.01 5.84
CA GLU A 423 -11.99 -21.86 6.69
C GLU A 423 -11.43 -20.43 6.61
N PHE A 424 -11.50 -19.80 5.44
CA PHE A 424 -11.14 -18.40 5.27
C PHE A 424 -12.08 -17.47 6.04
N GLU A 425 -13.39 -17.66 5.92
CA GLU A 425 -14.39 -16.85 6.64
C GLU A 425 -14.28 -17.07 8.16
N LYS A 426 -13.98 -18.30 8.60
CA LYS A 426 -13.74 -18.60 10.02
C LYS A 426 -12.51 -17.86 10.56
N ASN A 427 -11.40 -17.84 9.82
CA ASN A 427 -10.20 -17.09 10.22
C ASN A 427 -10.44 -15.58 10.22
N ARG A 428 -11.18 -15.05 9.23
CA ARG A 428 -11.58 -13.63 9.17
C ARG A 428 -12.42 -13.22 10.37
N LEU A 429 -13.47 -13.98 10.68
CA LEU A 429 -14.37 -13.71 11.82
C LEU A 429 -13.64 -13.78 13.16
N ALA A 430 -12.71 -14.73 13.33
CA ALA A 430 -11.92 -14.85 14.56
C ALA A 430 -11.01 -13.64 14.83
N GLY A 431 -10.55 -12.96 13.77
CA GLY A 431 -9.74 -11.74 13.86
C GLY A 431 -10.53 -10.48 14.24
N LEU A 432 -11.87 -10.48 14.15
CA LEU A 432 -12.69 -9.31 14.46
C LEU A 432 -12.80 -9.05 15.97
N SER A 433 -12.94 -7.79 16.36
CA SER A 433 -13.13 -7.41 17.75
C SER A 433 -14.57 -7.67 18.21
N VAL A 434 -14.71 -8.49 19.25
CA VAL A 434 -16.01 -8.78 19.92
C VAL A 434 -16.68 -7.51 20.44
N ARG A 435 -15.91 -6.45 20.79
CA ARG A 435 -16.45 -5.16 21.28
C ARG A 435 -17.05 -4.31 20.16
N GLN A 436 -16.70 -4.58 18.91
CA GLN A 436 -17.19 -3.85 17.74
C GLN A 436 -18.41 -4.53 17.10
N ALA A 437 -18.80 -5.73 17.57
CA ALA A 437 -20.00 -6.41 17.12
C ALA A 437 -21.25 -5.61 17.51
N LYS A 438 -22.07 -5.26 16.52
CA LYS A 438 -23.28 -4.44 16.71
C LYS A 438 -24.52 -5.28 16.99
N THR A 439 -24.47 -6.59 16.73
CA THR A 439 -25.59 -7.52 16.95
C THR A 439 -25.16 -8.78 17.72
N PRO A 440 -26.11 -9.44 18.42
CA PRO A 440 -25.85 -10.73 19.07
C PRO A 440 -25.35 -11.80 18.10
N MET A 441 -25.86 -11.84 16.87
CA MET A 441 -25.45 -12.81 15.84
C MET A 441 -24.01 -12.61 15.40
N GLN A 442 -23.59 -11.35 15.18
CA GLN A 442 -22.19 -11.04 14.87
C GLN A 442 -21.27 -11.45 16.01
N LYS A 443 -21.67 -11.16 17.24
CA LYS A 443 -20.91 -11.53 18.44
C LYS A 443 -20.80 -13.06 18.60
N TYR A 444 -21.88 -13.79 18.35
CA TYR A 444 -21.90 -15.25 18.36
C TYR A 444 -20.98 -15.85 17.30
N LYS A 445 -21.03 -15.36 16.06
CA LYS A 445 -20.17 -15.85 14.97
C LYS A 445 -18.68 -15.65 15.28
N ILE A 446 -18.29 -14.48 15.80
CA ILE A 446 -16.90 -14.20 16.20
C ILE A 446 -16.44 -15.18 17.28
N LEU A 447 -17.22 -15.33 18.35
CA LEU A 447 -16.88 -16.22 19.48
C LEU A 447 -16.87 -17.70 19.07
N GLN A 448 -17.84 -18.12 18.24
CA GLN A 448 -17.90 -19.47 17.70
C GLN A 448 -16.70 -19.78 16.80
N SER A 449 -16.32 -18.87 15.90
CA SER A 449 -15.14 -19.06 15.04
C SER A 449 -13.85 -19.17 15.87
N ARG A 450 -13.70 -18.39 16.95
CA ARG A 450 -12.55 -18.49 17.86
C ARG A 450 -12.52 -19.80 18.64
N TYR A 451 -13.69 -20.24 19.13
CA TYR A 451 -13.84 -21.52 19.83
C TYR A 451 -13.47 -22.70 18.92
N GLU A 452 -13.98 -22.71 17.68
CA GLU A 452 -13.69 -23.75 16.69
C GLU A 452 -12.22 -23.78 16.27
N LEU A 453 -11.55 -22.62 16.25
CA LEU A 453 -10.10 -22.50 16.00
C LEU A 453 -9.23 -22.76 17.24
N LYS A 454 -9.85 -23.11 18.39
CA LYS A 454 -9.16 -23.36 19.67
C LYS A 454 -8.29 -22.18 20.14
N LEU A 455 -8.66 -20.95 19.76
CA LEU A 455 -8.06 -19.73 20.28
C LEU A 455 -8.52 -19.56 21.74
N ARG A 456 -7.60 -19.29 22.67
CA ARG A 456 -7.87 -19.27 24.12
C ARG A 456 -8.99 -18.28 24.47
N GLU A 457 -10.23 -18.76 24.57
CA GLU A 457 -11.36 -18.04 25.13
C GLU A 457 -11.87 -18.76 26.39
N LYS A 458 -12.41 -18.01 27.35
CA LYS A 458 -13.04 -18.58 28.55
C LYS A 458 -14.53 -18.80 28.26
N ASP A 459 -15.13 -19.89 28.74
CA ASP A 459 -16.54 -20.25 28.47
C ASP A 459 -17.54 -19.13 28.81
N GLY A 460 -17.22 -18.27 29.80
CA GLY A 460 -18.03 -17.11 30.18
C GLY A 460 -18.20 -16.03 29.09
N TYR A 461 -17.45 -16.08 27.98
CA TYR A 461 -17.57 -15.08 26.91
C TYR A 461 -18.87 -15.22 26.08
N PHE A 462 -19.40 -16.42 25.90
CA PHE A 462 -20.69 -16.61 25.22
C PHE A 462 -21.86 -16.01 26.02
N ALA A 463 -21.77 -15.99 27.35
CA ALA A 463 -22.77 -15.35 28.20
C ALA A 463 -22.90 -13.85 27.90
N THR A 464 -21.81 -13.19 27.47
CA THR A 464 -21.82 -11.77 27.13
C THR A 464 -22.67 -11.43 25.91
N ILE A 465 -23.09 -12.42 25.11
CA ILE A 465 -24.03 -12.22 24.00
C ILE A 465 -25.42 -11.87 24.55
N PHE A 466 -25.88 -12.60 25.57
CA PHE A 466 -27.19 -12.41 26.19
C PHE A 466 -27.25 -11.17 27.09
N MET A 467 -26.09 -10.67 27.53
CA MET A 467 -25.97 -9.41 28.27
C MET A 467 -26.09 -8.15 27.40
N THR A 468 -26.26 -8.31 26.07
CA THR A 468 -26.48 -7.17 25.16
C THR A 468 -27.64 -6.30 25.69
N PRO A 469 -27.44 -4.98 25.88
CA PRO A 469 -28.40 -4.12 26.59
C PRO A 469 -29.79 -4.07 25.97
N VAL A 470 -29.86 -4.21 24.64
CA VAL A 470 -31.09 -4.14 23.86
C VAL A 470 -31.15 -5.33 22.90
N TRP A 471 -32.24 -6.09 22.96
CA TRP A 471 -32.58 -7.14 22.00
C TRP A 471 -33.83 -6.72 21.22
N LYS A 472 -33.73 -6.66 19.90
CA LYS A 472 -34.87 -6.33 19.03
C LYS A 472 -35.70 -7.58 18.74
N GLU A 473 -37.01 -7.42 18.51
CA GLU A 473 -37.92 -8.56 18.31
C GLU A 473 -37.60 -9.37 17.05
N ASP A 474 -37.04 -8.72 16.01
CA ASP A 474 -36.57 -9.35 14.78
C ASP A 474 -35.25 -10.14 14.94
N TRP A 475 -34.60 -10.09 16.11
CA TRP A 475 -33.34 -10.81 16.35
C TRP A 475 -33.51 -12.20 16.97
N TYR A 476 -34.66 -12.47 17.59
CA TYR A 476 -34.83 -13.72 18.35
C TYR A 476 -34.83 -14.95 17.47
N GLU A 477 -35.58 -14.93 16.37
CA GLU A 477 -35.70 -16.07 15.45
C GLU A 477 -34.39 -16.36 14.70
N PRO A 478 -33.70 -15.37 14.09
CA PRO A 478 -32.40 -15.61 13.46
C PRO A 478 -31.31 -16.07 14.43
N PHE A 479 -31.32 -15.58 15.66
CA PHE A 479 -30.35 -16.00 16.68
C PHE A 479 -30.63 -17.41 17.21
N ALA A 480 -31.90 -17.76 17.39
CA ALA A 480 -32.33 -19.09 17.78
C ALA A 480 -31.86 -20.13 16.75
N GLU A 481 -32.09 -19.87 15.46
CA GLU A 481 -31.62 -20.72 14.37
C GLU A 481 -30.09 -20.84 14.34
N LEU A 482 -29.38 -19.71 14.43
CA LEU A 482 -27.92 -19.67 14.41
C LEU A 482 -27.26 -20.41 15.59
N SER A 483 -27.87 -20.33 16.78
CA SER A 483 -27.33 -20.93 18.00
C SER A 483 -27.84 -22.35 18.30
N GLY A 484 -28.77 -22.86 17.48
CA GLY A 484 -29.43 -24.14 17.71
C GLY A 484 -30.31 -24.19 18.96
N LYS A 485 -30.75 -23.03 19.48
CA LYS A 485 -31.61 -22.89 20.67
C LYS A 485 -33.04 -22.53 20.28
N SER A 486 -34.03 -22.87 21.10
CA SER A 486 -35.40 -22.37 20.89
C SER A 486 -35.52 -20.87 21.23
N ILE A 487 -36.51 -20.18 20.67
CA ILE A 487 -36.77 -18.76 20.98
C ILE A 487 -37.04 -18.56 22.48
N GLU A 488 -37.76 -19.49 23.12
CA GLU A 488 -38.02 -19.48 24.57
C GLU A 488 -36.73 -19.62 25.37
N GLN A 489 -35.81 -20.48 24.93
CA GLN A 489 -34.49 -20.62 25.55
C GLN A 489 -33.66 -19.34 25.41
N VAL A 490 -33.67 -18.71 24.23
CA VAL A 490 -32.99 -17.42 24.00
C VAL A 490 -33.58 -16.34 24.93
N LYS A 491 -34.91 -16.21 24.99
CA LYS A 491 -35.62 -15.27 25.88
C LYS A 491 -35.33 -15.54 27.36
N ALA A 492 -35.29 -16.80 27.78
CA ALA A 492 -34.93 -17.19 29.14
C ALA A 492 -33.48 -16.84 29.49
N ASN A 493 -32.53 -17.07 28.57
CA ASN A 493 -31.11 -16.76 28.77
C ASN A 493 -30.86 -15.26 28.86
N ILE A 494 -31.56 -14.45 28.06
CA ILE A 494 -31.51 -12.98 28.15
C ILE A 494 -32.06 -12.53 29.51
N LYS A 495 -33.24 -13.01 29.90
CA LYS A 495 -33.85 -12.65 31.19
C LYS A 495 -32.95 -13.03 32.36
N TRP A 496 -32.35 -14.21 32.32
CA TRP A 496 -31.38 -14.65 33.31
C TRP A 496 -30.13 -13.77 33.30
N ALA A 497 -29.49 -13.55 32.15
CA ALA A 497 -28.27 -12.74 32.03
C ALA A 497 -28.46 -11.30 32.54
N HIS A 498 -29.61 -10.68 32.24
CA HIS A 498 -29.97 -9.36 32.75
C HIS A 498 -30.30 -9.36 34.26
N SER A 499 -30.72 -10.49 34.83
CA SER A 499 -30.89 -10.65 36.29
C SER A 499 -29.56 -10.78 37.05
N GLN A 500 -28.49 -11.16 36.35
CA GLN A 500 -27.12 -11.29 36.89
C GLN A 500 -26.32 -9.98 36.86
N LYS A 501 -26.94 -8.83 36.58
CA LYS A 501 -26.30 -7.50 36.41
C LYS A 501 -25.40 -7.02 37.57
N SER A 502 -25.42 -7.67 38.73
CA SER A 502 -24.49 -7.39 39.84
C SER A 502 -23.10 -8.03 39.67
N LEU A 503 -22.95 -9.05 38.81
CA LEU A 503 -21.69 -9.78 38.60
C LEU A 503 -20.74 -9.10 37.60
N GLU A 504 -21.29 -8.34 36.64
CA GLU A 504 -20.53 -7.58 35.63
C GLU A 504 -19.66 -6.48 36.26
N ARG A 505 -20.10 -5.89 37.38
CA ARG A 505 -19.35 -4.85 38.12
C ARG A 505 -18.10 -5.37 38.85
N ASN A 506 -18.01 -6.68 39.11
CA ASN A 506 -16.95 -7.28 39.94
C ASN A 506 -15.99 -8.19 39.15
N ASN A 507 -16.06 -8.21 37.81
CA ASN A 507 -15.17 -8.97 36.94
C ASN A 507 -15.16 -10.50 37.20
N LYS A 508 -16.27 -11.06 37.70
CA LYS A 508 -16.44 -12.49 38.02
C LYS A 508 -17.16 -13.27 36.91
N LEU A 509 -16.81 -13.03 35.65
CA LEU A 509 -17.38 -13.78 34.50
C LEU A 509 -17.05 -15.29 34.54
N ASP A 510 -15.99 -15.67 35.26
CA ASP A 510 -15.54 -17.07 35.41
C ASP A 510 -16.52 -17.94 36.23
N ASP A 511 -17.42 -17.33 37.00
CA ASP A 511 -18.42 -18.04 37.82
C ASP A 511 -19.68 -18.42 37.01
N LEU A 512 -19.79 -17.96 35.75
CA LEU A 512 -20.91 -18.26 34.83
C LEU A 512 -20.76 -19.63 34.15
N LYS A 513 -20.39 -20.67 34.92
CA LYS A 513 -20.21 -22.06 34.44
C LYS A 513 -21.52 -22.81 34.15
N ILE A 514 -22.61 -22.10 33.87
CA ILE A 514 -23.91 -22.72 33.61
C ILE A 514 -24.40 -22.23 32.25
N PHE A 515 -23.77 -22.71 31.17
CA PHE A 515 -24.40 -22.83 29.86
C PHE A 515 -23.77 -23.97 29.06
#